data_AF-A0A518DKH7-F1
#
_entry.id   AF-A0A518DKH7-F1
#
_cell.length_a   1.000
_cell.length_b   1.000
_cell.length_c   1.000
_cell.angle_alpha   90.00
_cell.angle_beta   90.00
_cell.angle_gamma   90.00
#
_symmetry.space_group_name_H-M   'P 1'
#
loop_
_entity.id
_entity.type
_entity.pdbx_description
1 polymer ?
#
loop_
_entity_poly.entity_id
_entity_poly.type
_entity_poly.pdbx_seq_one_letter_code
_entity_poly.pdbx_strand_id
1 'polypeptide(L)'
;MRQADLNRAVALATGESISTIKRLGFLLDGPLDDVDPDSDVLGPYVLDWDLAEAARRENEAAFQDDEPAGTPPLDRETAAPCPA
;
A
#
# COMPACT_ATOMS: atom_id res chain seq x y z
N MET A 1 30.70 -16.87 -12.80
CA MET A 1 29.26 -16.98 -13.07
C MET A 1 28.87 -15.75 -13.89
N ARG A 2 28.05 -15.85 -14.94
CA ARG A 2 27.66 -14.65 -15.71
C ARG A 2 26.52 -13.94 -14.98
N GLN A 3 26.36 -12.63 -15.21
CA GLN A 3 25.25 -11.85 -14.65
C GLN A 3 23.88 -12.48 -14.97
N ALA A 4 23.73 -13.01 -16.19
CA ALA A 4 22.52 -13.69 -16.62
C ALA A 4 22.21 -14.95 -15.79
N ASP A 5 23.25 -15.67 -15.36
CA ASP A 5 23.11 -16.87 -14.52
C ASP A 5 22.71 -16.49 -13.09
N LEU A 6 23.31 -15.42 -12.55
CA LEU A 6 22.93 -14.85 -11.24
C LEU A 6 21.48 -14.37 -11.24
N ASN A 7 21.11 -13.59 -12.25
CA ASN A 7 19.75 -13.08 -12.40
C ASN A 7 18.72 -14.22 -12.49
N ARG A 8 19.03 -15.29 -13.22
CA ARG A 8 18.17 -16.48 -13.27
C ARG A 8 18.08 -17.18 -11.92
N ALA A 9 19.21 -17.38 -11.23
CA ALA A 9 19.22 -18.04 -9.92
C ALA A 9 18.41 -17.25 -8.88
N VAL A 10 18.56 -15.93 -8.86
CA VAL A 10 17.82 -15.03 -7.97
C VAL A 10 16.32 -15.10 -8.27
N ALA A 11 15.92 -14.97 -9.54
CA ALA A 11 14.52 -15.03 -9.92
C ALA A 11 13.88 -16.40 -9.61
N LEU A 12 14.63 -17.49 -9.76
CA LEU A 12 14.15 -18.83 -9.39
C LEU A 12 14.03 -19.02 -7.88
N ALA A 13 14.93 -18.43 -7.09
CA ALA A 13 14.92 -18.56 -5.64
C ALA A 13 13.85 -17.71 -4.97
N THR A 14 13.59 -16.50 -5.49
CA THR A 14 12.61 -15.57 -4.91
C THR A 14 11.23 -15.67 -5.55
N GLY A 15 11.14 -16.22 -6.76
CA GLY A 15 9.93 -16.15 -7.59
C GLY A 15 9.66 -14.76 -8.17
N GLU A 16 10.54 -13.80 -7.93
CA GLU A 16 10.38 -12.40 -8.32
C GLU A 16 11.25 -12.03 -9.52
N SER A 17 10.78 -11.06 -10.31
CA SER A 17 11.56 -10.52 -11.43
C SER A 17 12.70 -9.61 -10.95
N ILE A 18 13.79 -9.54 -11.72
CA ILE A 18 14.94 -8.66 -11.39
C ILE A 18 14.53 -7.19 -11.29
N SER A 19 13.59 -6.74 -12.12
CA SER A 19 13.03 -5.39 -12.04
C SER A 19 12.30 -5.15 -10.72
N THR A 20 11.61 -6.15 -10.19
CA THR A 20 10.93 -6.05 -8.89
C THR A 20 11.94 -6.01 -7.74
N ILE A 21 12.97 -6.84 -7.80
CA ILE A 21 14.05 -6.88 -6.81
C ILE A 21 14.84 -5.55 -6.79
N LYS A 22 15.13 -4.99 -7.96
CA LYS A 22 15.71 -3.63 -8.08
C LYS A 22 14.81 -2.56 -7.46
N ARG A 23 13.50 -2.60 -7.71
CA ARG A 23 12.53 -1.66 -7.12
C ARG A 23 12.42 -1.77 -5.59
N LEU A 24 12.67 -2.96 -5.04
CA LEU A 24 12.75 -3.19 -3.59
C LEU A 24 14.04 -2.63 -2.96
N GLY A 25 14.96 -2.09 -3.76
CA GLY A 25 16.21 -1.49 -3.27
C GLY A 25 17.37 -2.48 -3.15
N PHE A 26 17.24 -3.70 -3.69
CA PHE A 26 18.35 -4.66 -3.74
C PHE A 26 19.17 -4.47 -5.00
N LEU A 27 20.49 -4.34 -4.82
CA LEU A 27 21.47 -4.34 -5.90
C LEU A 27 22.05 -5.75 -6.03
N LEU A 28 21.96 -6.32 -7.23
CA LEU A 28 22.60 -7.58 -7.56
C LEU A 28 24.01 -7.30 -8.06
N ASP A 29 24.97 -8.12 -7.61
CA ASP A 29 26.38 -8.04 -7.97
C ASP A 29 26.54 -7.91 -9.49
N GLY A 30 27.06 -6.77 -9.97
CA GLY A 30 27.09 -6.31 -11.36
C GLY A 30 27.55 -4.84 -11.45
N PRO A 31 28.00 -4.33 -12.61
CA PRO A 31 28.47 -2.95 -12.72
C PRO A 31 27.37 -1.98 -12.28
N LEU A 32 27.73 -1.07 -11.37
CA LEU A 32 26.87 -0.09 -10.68
C LEU A 32 26.38 1.03 -11.62
N ASP A 33 26.12 0.72 -12.89
CA ASP A 33 25.78 1.73 -13.92
C ASP A 33 24.42 2.42 -13.68
N ASP A 34 23.56 1.83 -12.83
CA ASP A 34 22.20 2.32 -12.51
C ASP A 34 22.06 2.90 -11.09
N VAL A 35 23.16 3.14 -10.35
CA VAL A 35 23.04 3.91 -9.11
C VAL A 35 22.82 5.36 -9.53
N ASP A 36 21.59 5.83 -9.38
CA ASP A 36 21.25 7.24 -9.58
C ASP A 36 22.24 8.08 -8.76
N PRO A 37 23.13 8.88 -9.40
CA PRO A 37 24.10 9.68 -8.67
C PRO A 37 23.41 10.72 -7.78
N ASP A 38 22.13 11.01 -8.04
CA ASP A 38 21.31 11.89 -7.21
C ASP A 38 20.62 11.16 -6.03
N SER A 39 20.77 9.84 -5.90
CA SER A 39 20.31 9.06 -4.74
C SER A 39 20.89 9.60 -3.42
N ASP A 40 22.13 10.08 -3.44
CA ASP A 40 22.79 10.64 -2.27
C ASP A 40 22.36 12.10 -1.99
N VAL A 41 21.74 12.79 -2.96
CA VAL A 41 21.31 14.19 -2.85
C VAL A 41 20.15 14.34 -1.87
N LEU A 42 19.32 13.30 -1.73
CA LEU A 42 18.17 13.32 -0.82
C LEU A 42 18.56 12.96 0.63
N GLY A 43 19.81 12.56 0.87
CA GLY A 43 20.27 12.10 2.18
C GLY A 43 19.45 10.90 2.71
N PRO A 44 19.81 10.35 3.88
CA PRO A 44 18.94 9.38 4.53
C PRO A 44 17.64 10.09 4.92
N TYR A 45 16.54 9.73 4.29
CA TYR A 45 15.21 10.12 4.74
C TYR A 45 15.00 9.58 6.16
N VAL A 46 15.17 10.46 7.16
CA VAL A 46 14.87 10.12 8.56
C VAL A 46 13.35 10.10 8.68
N LEU A 47 12.79 8.89 8.66
CA LEU A 47 11.37 8.69 8.90
C LEU A 47 11.12 8.69 10.41
N ASP A 48 10.30 9.63 10.88
CA ASP A 48 9.75 9.58 12.23
C ASP A 48 8.63 8.53 12.24
N TRP A 49 8.91 7.36 12.82
CA TRP A 49 7.97 6.25 12.90
C TRP A 49 6.76 6.57 13.78
N ASP A 50 6.93 7.41 14.80
CA ASP A 50 5.82 7.79 15.69
C ASP A 50 4.84 8.69 14.92
N LEU A 51 5.37 9.62 14.12
CA LEU A 51 4.55 10.45 13.23
C LEU A 51 3.86 9.64 12.13
N ALA A 52 4.57 8.69 11.50
CA ALA A 52 4.01 7.84 10.46
C ALA A 52 2.88 6.95 10.99
N GLU A 53 3.02 6.43 12.20
CA GLU A 53 2.01 5.61 12.85
C GLU A 53 0.80 6.45 13.31
N ALA A 54 1.01 7.69 13.76
CA ALA A 54 -0.07 8.62 14.05
C ALA A 54 -0.91 8.93 12.80
N ALA A 55 -0.25 9.22 11.67
CA ALA A 55 -0.93 9.47 10.39
C ALA A 55 -1.72 8.25 9.88
N ARG A 56 -1.20 7.03 10.09
CA ARG A 56 -1.95 5.79 9.77
C ARG A 56 -3.23 5.67 10.58
N ARG A 57 -3.18 5.93 11.89
CA ARG A 57 -4.36 5.88 12.77
C ARG A 57 -5.40 6.94 12.43
N GLU A 58 -4.96 8.16 12.09
CA GLU A 58 -5.85 9.23 11.65
C GLU A 58 -6.56 8.88 10.35
N ASN A 59 -5.83 8.31 9.39
CA ASN A 59 -6.42 7.84 8.14
C ASN A 59 -7.40 6.68 8.38
N GLU A 60 -7.09 5.72 9.27
CA GLU A 60 -7.99 4.61 9.61
C GLU A 60 -9.26 5.09 10.33
N ALA A 61 -9.16 6.08 11.21
CA ALA A 61 -10.30 6.70 11.88
C ALA A 61 -11.22 7.46 10.91
N ALA A 62 -10.66 8.09 9.87
CA ALA A 62 -11.45 8.77 8.84
C ALA A 62 -12.34 7.82 8.01
N PHE A 63 -12.06 6.51 8.02
CA PHE A 63 -12.88 5.48 7.40
C PHE A 63 -13.96 4.88 8.34
N GLN A 64 -14.03 5.28 9.61
CA GLN A 64 -15.00 4.75 10.59
C GLN A 64 -16.25 5.62 10.78
N ASP A 65 -16.35 6.79 10.14
CA ASP A 65 -17.49 7.72 10.28
C ASP A 65 -18.62 7.54 9.24
N ASP A 66 -18.56 6.52 8.38
CA ASP A 66 -19.65 6.18 7.43
C ASP A 66 -20.53 5.02 7.95
N GLU A 67 -21.05 5.13 9.18
CA GLU A 67 -22.28 4.42 9.56
C GLU A 67 -23.45 5.36 9.21
N PRO A 68 -24.14 5.18 8.07
CA PRO A 68 -25.29 6.01 7.75
C PRO A 68 -26.35 5.76 8.81
N ALA A 69 -26.62 6.81 9.59
CA ALA A 69 -27.66 6.89 10.60
C ALA A 69 -28.86 5.99 10.23
N GLY A 70 -29.12 5.02 11.12
CA GLY A 70 -30.08 3.95 10.93
C GLY A 70 -31.34 4.41 10.20
N THR A 71 -31.72 3.63 9.19
CA THR A 71 -33.05 3.68 8.59
C THR A 71 -34.08 3.59 9.74
N PRO A 72 -34.95 4.60 9.93
CA PRO A 72 -36.02 4.46 10.92
C PRO A 72 -36.89 3.26 10.51
N PRO A 73 -37.40 2.49 11.49
CA PRO A 73 -38.27 1.37 11.16
C PRO A 73 -39.49 1.90 10.40
N LEU A 74 -39.72 1.34 9.22
CA LEU A 74 -40.94 1.55 8.44
C LEU A 74 -42.10 0.93 9.22
N ASP A 75 -42.74 1.73 10.06
CA ASP A 75 -44.04 1.42 10.64
C ASP A 75 -45.03 1.23 9.48
N ARG A 76 -45.30 -0.04 9.15
CA ARG A 76 -46.38 -0.44 8.26
C ARG A 76 -47.69 -0.37 9.03
N GLU A 77 -48.23 0.82 9.21
CA GLU A 77 -49.64 0.95 9.57
C GLU A 77 -50.25 2.24 9.01
N THR A 78 -50.52 2.23 7.70
CA THR A 78 -51.57 3.07 7.14
C THR A 78 -52.73 2.14 6.79
N ALA A 79 -53.64 1.97 7.75
CA ALA A 79 -54.95 1.40 7.51
C ALA A 79 -55.66 2.21 6.41
N ALA A 80 -56.13 1.53 5.38
CA ALA A 80 -56.94 2.12 4.32
C ALA A 80 -58.24 2.71 4.89
N PRO A 81 -58.78 3.79 4.30
CA PRO A 81 -60.06 4.35 4.72
C PRO A 81 -61.22 3.46 4.21
N CYS A 82 -62.11 3.06 5.11
CA CYS A 82 -63.42 2.48 4.76
C CYS A 82 -64.23 3.50 3.92
N PRO A 83 -64.80 3.11 2.77
CA PRO A 83 -65.85 3.89 2.13
C PRO A 83 -67.21 3.67 2.82
N ALA A 84 -68.08 4.68 2.65
CA ALA A 84 -69.34 4.98 3.32
C ALA A 84 -70.41 3.85 3.37
#